data_AF-A0AA39W573-F1
#
_entry.id   AF-A0AA39W573-F1
#
_cell.length_a   1.000
_cell.length_b   1.000
_cell.length_c   1.000
_cell.angle_alpha   90.00
_cell.angle_beta   90.00
_cell.angle_gamma   90.00
#
_symmetry.space_group_name_H-M   'P 1'
#
loop_
_entity.id
_entity.type
_entity.pdbx_description
1 polymer ?
#
loop_
_entity_poly.entity_id
_entity_poly.type
_entity_poly.pdbx_seq_one_letter_code
_entity_poly.pdbx_strand_id
1 'polypeptide(L)'
;MVGNNLLYRSPQMAPTVDARKLTSHQGVVEGSRSPSDDSEENIIPMSIIDDAVKRILKVKFAIGLSEDPLANKSLVDQLGSQEHRELASEAIRNSLVLLKNGESADEPLLPLPKKSSKKLVAGSHADNLDTTILTAIKNIIDPQTEVLYEENPNSNYMKSNNFSYSIVVVGEHQYAETFDDSLNLTILEPRPSTIYNLCGAMKCVVVVISGRPVVMQPHIPLMDALVAAWLPGNEGQGVIDVIFGDYGFTGKLSRTWFRTIDQLPMNVGDPHYDPLFLFGFGLTTKPFQNN
;
A
#
# COMPACT_ATOMS: atom_id res chain seq x y z
N MET A 1 8.75 30.79 39.27
CA MET A 1 7.29 30.70 39.45
C MET A 1 6.61 31.73 38.55
N VAL A 2 6.29 31.34 37.32
CA VAL A 2 5.11 31.79 36.56
C VAL A 2 4.83 30.63 35.60
N GLY A 3 3.70 29.96 35.79
CA GLY A 3 3.31 28.78 35.03
C GLY A 3 2.69 29.18 33.68
N ASN A 4 3.18 28.59 32.60
CA ASN A 4 2.52 28.63 31.30
C ASN A 4 1.40 27.58 31.30
N ASN A 5 0.17 28.02 31.58
CA ASN A 5 -1.03 27.24 31.28
C ASN A 5 -1.25 27.24 29.76
N LEU A 6 -0.88 26.14 29.12
CA LEU A 6 -1.39 25.75 27.81
C LEU A 6 -2.90 25.50 27.94
N LEU A 7 -3.71 26.43 27.43
CA LEU A 7 -5.12 26.21 27.20
C LEU A 7 -5.27 25.20 26.06
N TYR A 8 -5.29 23.91 26.41
CA TYR A 8 -5.86 22.87 25.58
C TYR A 8 -7.36 23.20 25.41
N ARG A 9 -7.75 23.68 24.22
CA ARG A 9 -9.16 23.67 23.85
C ARG A 9 -9.55 22.21 23.64
N SER A 10 -10.31 21.67 24.59
CA SER A 10 -11.01 20.40 24.42
C SER A 10 -11.80 20.39 23.10
N PRO A 11 -11.83 19.28 22.36
CA PRO A 11 -12.78 19.15 21.26
C PRO A 11 -14.17 19.31 21.87
N GLN A 12 -14.99 20.20 21.32
CA GLN A 12 -16.41 20.22 21.65
C GLN A 12 -16.95 18.83 21.30
N MET A 13 -17.34 18.08 22.33
CA MET A 13 -18.15 16.89 22.18
C MET A 13 -19.34 17.26 21.31
N ALA A 14 -19.45 16.60 20.14
CA ALA A 14 -20.71 16.56 19.43
C ALA A 14 -21.81 16.16 20.42
N PRO A 15 -23.00 16.78 20.37
CA PRO A 15 -24.05 16.50 21.33
C PRO A 15 -24.31 14.99 21.30
N THR A 16 -24.29 14.37 22.48
CA THR A 16 -24.70 13.00 22.69
C THR A 16 -26.13 12.88 22.16
N VAL A 17 -26.26 12.30 20.96
CA VAL A 17 -27.54 11.89 20.43
C VAL A 17 -28.01 10.78 21.34
N ASP A 18 -29.01 11.09 22.18
CA ASP A 18 -29.75 10.09 22.93
C ASP A 18 -30.34 9.10 21.92
N ALA A 19 -29.74 7.91 21.84
CA ALA A 19 -30.16 6.85 20.92
C ALA A 19 -31.60 6.38 21.17
N ARG A 20 -32.27 6.82 22.25
CA ARG A 20 -33.69 6.58 22.51
C ARG A 20 -34.63 7.63 21.93
N LYS A 21 -34.12 8.74 21.37
CA LYS A 21 -34.95 9.84 20.83
C LYS A 21 -35.03 9.92 19.30
N LEU A 22 -34.31 9.06 18.57
CA LEU A 22 -34.44 8.96 17.11
C LEU A 22 -35.57 8.04 16.63
N THR A 23 -36.28 7.37 17.54
CA THR A 23 -37.44 6.54 17.20
C THR A 23 -38.73 7.31 17.49
N SER A 24 -39.08 8.31 16.68
CA SER A 24 -40.45 8.82 16.74
C SER A 24 -41.05 9.31 15.42
N HIS A 25 -40.29 9.51 14.35
CA HIS A 25 -40.84 9.93 13.04
C HIS A 25 -40.21 9.14 11.88
N GLN A 26 -40.58 7.87 11.74
CA GLN A 26 -40.60 7.14 10.48
C GLN A 26 -41.43 5.88 10.70
N GLY A 27 -42.33 5.60 9.76
CA GLY A 27 -43.29 4.51 9.85
C GLY A 27 -42.60 3.21 10.27
N VAL A 28 -43.15 2.59 11.30
CA VAL A 28 -42.82 1.22 11.69
C VAL A 28 -43.03 0.37 10.43
N VAL A 29 -41.94 -0.11 9.83
CA VAL A 29 -42.01 -1.31 9.00
C VAL A 29 -42.25 -2.43 10.00
N GLU A 30 -43.51 -2.76 10.23
CA GLU A 30 -43.87 -3.99 10.91
C GLU A 30 -43.29 -5.16 10.11
N GLY A 31 -42.40 -5.93 10.74
CA GLY A 31 -41.97 -7.23 10.22
C GLY A 31 -40.51 -7.34 9.79
N SER A 32 -39.56 -7.17 10.71
CA SER A 32 -38.32 -7.92 10.61
C SER A 32 -38.62 -9.38 11.00
N ARG A 33 -39.05 -10.20 10.02
CA ARG A 33 -39.31 -11.63 10.23
C ARG A 33 -38.02 -12.38 10.45
N SER A 34 -38.02 -13.33 11.38
CA SER A 34 -36.90 -14.23 11.59
C SER A 34 -36.98 -15.42 10.63
N PRO A 35 -35.85 -16.03 10.23
CA PRO A 35 -35.86 -17.25 9.42
C PRO A 35 -36.65 -18.41 10.05
N SER A 36 -36.78 -18.41 11.38
CA SER A 36 -37.68 -19.32 12.10
C SER A 36 -39.15 -19.06 11.77
N ASP A 37 -39.60 -17.81 11.78
CA ASP A 37 -40.99 -17.44 11.46
C ASP A 37 -41.33 -17.82 10.00
N ASP A 38 -40.40 -17.62 9.08
CA ASP A 38 -40.56 -17.97 7.67
C ASP A 38 -40.56 -19.51 7.43
N SER A 39 -39.89 -20.28 8.28
CA SER A 39 -39.95 -21.75 8.21
C SER A 39 -41.27 -22.31 8.75
N GLU A 40 -41.84 -21.69 9.80
CA GLU A 40 -43.12 -22.08 10.39
C GLU A 40 -44.31 -21.76 9.48
N GLU A 41 -44.21 -20.69 8.68
CA GLU A 41 -45.17 -20.34 7.62
C GLU A 41 -44.93 -21.08 6.28
N ASN A 42 -43.94 -21.99 6.21
CA ASN A 42 -43.52 -22.73 5.00
C ASN A 42 -43.04 -21.84 3.83
N ILE A 43 -42.53 -20.64 4.15
CA ILE A 43 -41.92 -19.69 3.21
C ILE A 43 -40.50 -20.15 2.84
N ILE A 44 -39.77 -20.74 3.80
CA ILE A 44 -38.47 -21.39 3.58
C ILE A 44 -38.60 -22.88 3.87
N PRO A 45 -38.43 -23.77 2.88
CA PRO A 45 -38.50 -25.21 3.11
C PRO A 45 -37.43 -25.70 4.09
N MET A 46 -37.79 -26.61 5.01
CA MET A 46 -36.84 -27.22 5.96
C MET A 46 -35.64 -27.87 5.28
N SER A 47 -35.79 -28.38 4.06
CA SER A 47 -34.68 -28.93 3.28
C SER A 47 -33.58 -27.90 2.98
N ILE A 48 -33.92 -26.61 2.85
CA ILE A 48 -32.95 -25.52 2.67
C ILE A 48 -32.18 -25.27 3.96
N ILE A 49 -32.89 -25.29 5.10
CA ILE A 49 -32.28 -25.14 6.42
C ILE A 49 -31.35 -26.33 6.70
N ASP A 50 -31.82 -27.56 6.43
CA ASP A 50 -31.03 -28.78 6.59
C ASP A 50 -29.77 -28.78 5.72
N ASP A 51 -29.86 -28.34 4.46
CA ASP A 51 -28.69 -28.22 3.58
C ASP A 51 -27.69 -27.19 4.10
N ALA A 52 -28.17 -26.02 4.54
CA ALA A 52 -27.32 -24.97 5.11
C ALA A 52 -26.60 -25.45 6.39
N VAL A 53 -27.35 -26.05 7.32
CA VAL A 53 -26.80 -26.60 8.57
C VAL A 53 -25.81 -27.72 8.26
N LYS A 54 -26.13 -28.62 7.32
CA LYS A 54 -25.24 -29.71 6.90
C LYS A 54 -23.91 -29.18 6.35
N ARG A 55 -23.90 -28.11 5.55
CA ARG A 55 -22.66 -27.49 5.04
C ARG A 55 -21.83 -26.89 6.17
N ILE A 56 -22.46 -26.18 7.10
CA ILE A 56 -21.77 -25.59 8.26
C ILE A 56 -21.15 -26.69 9.14
N LEU A 57 -21.96 -27.68 9.52
CA LEU A 57 -21.49 -28.79 10.38
C LEU A 57 -20.39 -29.59 9.69
N LYS A 58 -20.51 -29.86 8.37
CA LYS A 58 -19.48 -30.55 7.61
C LYS A 58 -18.12 -29.86 7.73
N VAL A 59 -18.06 -28.53 7.62
CA VAL A 59 -16.80 -27.79 7.78
C VAL A 59 -16.31 -27.86 9.23
N LYS A 60 -17.19 -27.63 10.21
CA LYS A 60 -16.82 -27.68 11.65
C LYS A 60 -16.19 -29.02 12.04
N PHE A 61 -16.80 -30.13 11.62
CA PHE A 61 -16.25 -31.46 11.87
C PHE A 61 -14.98 -31.72 11.06
N ALA A 62 -14.92 -31.30 9.79
CA ALA A 62 -13.74 -31.52 8.95
C ALA A 62 -12.48 -30.81 9.46
N ILE A 63 -12.62 -29.64 10.08
CA ILE A 63 -11.49 -28.91 10.67
C ILE A 63 -11.18 -29.30 12.13
N GLY A 64 -11.88 -30.31 12.67
CA GLY A 64 -11.68 -30.78 14.05
C GLY A 64 -12.19 -29.83 15.14
N LEU A 65 -13.05 -28.88 14.80
CA LEU A 65 -13.53 -27.86 15.76
C LEU A 65 -14.37 -28.47 16.89
N SER A 66 -14.97 -29.63 16.65
CA SER A 66 -15.73 -30.36 17.67
C SER A 66 -14.83 -31.04 18.70
N GLU A 67 -13.63 -31.46 18.29
CA GLU A 67 -12.63 -32.15 19.10
C GLU A 67 -11.74 -31.17 19.87
N ASP A 68 -11.29 -30.10 19.21
CA ASP A 68 -10.47 -29.04 19.82
C ASP A 68 -11.11 -27.66 19.63
N PRO A 69 -12.14 -27.32 20.43
CA PRO A 69 -12.90 -26.08 20.25
C PRO A 69 -12.22 -24.85 20.86
N LEU A 70 -11.13 -25.02 21.63
CA LEU A 70 -10.51 -23.94 22.40
C LEU A 70 -9.22 -23.46 21.75
N ALA A 71 -8.89 -22.18 21.95
CA ALA A 71 -7.66 -21.62 21.43
C ALA A 71 -6.42 -22.27 22.08
N ASN A 72 -5.46 -22.68 21.24
CA ASN A 72 -4.17 -23.17 21.71
C ASN A 72 -3.24 -22.00 22.07
N LYS A 73 -3.08 -21.75 23.37
CA LYS A 73 -2.24 -20.66 23.90
C LYS A 73 -0.74 -20.80 23.60
N SER A 74 -0.26 -22.00 23.22
CA SER A 74 1.15 -22.17 22.82
C SER A 74 1.51 -21.50 21.48
N LEU A 75 0.50 -21.07 20.70
CA LEU A 75 0.70 -20.44 19.39
C LEU A 75 0.78 -18.90 19.47
N VAL A 76 0.74 -18.31 20.66
CA VAL A 76 0.81 -16.84 20.81
C VAL A 76 2.07 -16.27 20.16
N ASP A 77 3.20 -16.96 20.27
CA ASP A 77 4.48 -16.53 19.71
C ASP A 77 4.53 -16.62 18.16
N GLN A 78 3.51 -17.21 17.51
CA GLN A 78 3.37 -17.20 16.05
C GLN A 78 2.90 -15.83 15.54
N LEU A 79 2.23 -15.03 16.38
CA LEU A 79 1.75 -13.71 16.01
C LEU A 79 2.94 -12.77 15.83
N GLY A 80 3.20 -12.37 14.59
CA GLY A 80 4.38 -11.58 14.27
C GLY A 80 5.67 -12.32 14.62
N SER A 81 5.77 -13.61 14.31
CA SER A 81 7.05 -14.32 14.40
C SER A 81 8.06 -13.74 13.40
N GLN A 82 9.35 -13.90 13.68
CA GLN A 82 10.40 -13.42 12.78
C GLN A 82 10.37 -14.15 11.43
N GLU A 83 10.09 -15.45 11.44
CA GLU A 83 9.94 -16.26 10.23
C GLU A 83 8.83 -15.73 9.31
N HIS A 84 7.67 -15.35 9.87
CA HIS A 84 6.58 -14.76 9.09
C HIS A 84 6.96 -13.39 8.51
N ARG A 85 7.73 -12.57 9.23
CA ARG A 85 8.22 -11.28 8.74
C ARG A 85 9.26 -11.43 7.63
N GLU A 86 10.13 -12.43 7.71
CA GLU A 86 11.10 -12.74 6.66
C GLU A 86 10.40 -13.23 5.38
N LEU A 87 9.40 -14.10 5.53
CA LEU A 87 8.55 -14.53 4.41
C LEU A 87 7.76 -13.36 3.80
N ALA A 88 7.25 -12.45 4.64
CA ALA A 88 6.57 -11.24 4.15
C ALA A 88 7.54 -10.32 3.39
N SER A 89 8.76 -10.10 3.91
CA SER A 89 9.82 -9.36 3.21
C SER A 89 10.14 -9.97 1.84
N GLU A 90 10.19 -11.31 1.78
CA GLU A 90 10.35 -12.06 0.53
C GLU A 90 9.19 -11.86 -0.45
N ALA A 91 7.96 -11.97 0.04
CA ALA A 91 6.78 -11.75 -0.80
C ALA A 91 6.76 -10.31 -1.34
N ILE A 92 7.12 -9.33 -0.51
CA ILE A 92 7.23 -7.92 -0.90
C ILE A 92 8.24 -7.79 -2.03
N ARG A 93 9.51 -8.17 -1.84
CA ARG A 93 10.55 -7.99 -2.88
C ARG A 93 10.17 -8.61 -4.22
N ASN A 94 9.50 -9.76 -4.20
CA ASN A 94 9.03 -10.46 -5.40
C ASN A 94 7.80 -9.81 -6.05
N SER A 95 7.01 -9.06 -5.29
CA SER A 95 5.82 -8.34 -5.79
C SER A 95 6.15 -7.04 -6.52
N LEU A 96 7.30 -6.41 -6.21
CA LEU A 96 7.67 -5.09 -6.72
C LEU A 96 7.93 -5.15 -8.21
N VAL A 97 7.33 -4.21 -8.95
CA VAL A 97 7.49 -4.12 -10.40
C VAL A 97 8.24 -2.85 -10.76
N LEU A 98 9.41 -3.02 -11.37
CA LEU A 98 10.22 -1.91 -11.88
C LEU A 98 9.66 -1.47 -13.24
N LEU A 99 9.14 -0.25 -13.31
CA LEU A 99 8.46 0.29 -14.50
C LEU A 99 9.37 1.19 -15.35
N LYS A 100 10.31 1.88 -14.70
CA LYS A 100 11.32 2.73 -15.35
C LYS A 100 12.63 2.65 -14.56
N ASN A 101 13.76 2.67 -15.25
CA ASN A 101 15.09 2.65 -14.61
C ASN A 101 16.16 3.33 -15.47
N GLY A 102 16.16 4.66 -15.50
CA GLY A 102 17.01 5.50 -16.35
C GLY A 102 16.29 6.02 -17.60
N GLU A 103 16.93 6.96 -18.30
CA GLU A 103 16.47 7.43 -19.62
C GLU A 103 16.70 6.39 -20.72
N SER A 104 17.72 5.54 -20.56
CA SER A 104 18.08 4.47 -21.48
C SER A 104 18.42 3.18 -20.73
N ALA A 105 18.41 2.05 -21.45
CA ALA A 105 18.77 0.76 -20.87
C ALA A 105 20.25 0.65 -20.49
N ASP A 106 21.11 1.50 -21.06
CA ASP A 106 22.57 1.45 -20.88
C ASP A 106 23.04 2.22 -19.64
N GLU A 107 22.21 3.12 -19.09
CA GLU A 107 22.51 3.92 -17.90
C GLU A 107 21.43 3.74 -16.81
N PRO A 108 21.33 2.54 -16.20
CA PRO A 108 20.35 2.28 -15.15
C PRO A 108 20.68 3.06 -13.86
N LEU A 109 19.65 3.54 -13.16
CA LEU A 109 19.80 4.18 -11.86
C LEU A 109 19.83 3.15 -10.71
N LEU A 110 18.98 2.14 -10.77
CA LEU A 110 18.90 1.05 -9.80
C LEU A 110 19.78 -0.13 -10.22
N PRO A 111 20.48 -0.79 -9.28
CA PRO A 111 20.43 -0.54 -7.83
C PRO A 111 21.22 0.71 -7.38
N LEU A 112 20.76 1.36 -6.31
CA LEU A 112 21.43 2.53 -5.71
C LEU A 112 22.61 2.09 -4.81
N PRO A 113 23.70 2.87 -4.75
CA PRO A 113 24.81 2.57 -3.87
C PRO A 113 24.43 2.78 -2.39
N LYS A 114 24.76 1.83 -1.51
CA LYS A 114 24.55 1.98 -0.05
C LYS A 114 25.40 3.10 0.57
N LYS A 115 26.58 3.39 -0.01
CA LYS A 115 27.47 4.48 0.40
C LYS A 115 27.30 5.72 -0.49
N SER A 116 27.00 6.88 0.10
CA SER A 116 27.13 8.19 -0.56
C SER A 116 27.34 9.30 0.48
N SER A 117 27.49 10.55 0.05
CA SER A 117 27.65 11.68 0.99
C SER A 117 26.35 11.95 1.76
N LYS A 118 25.26 12.23 1.03
CA LYS A 118 23.97 12.64 1.59
C LYS A 118 22.82 12.19 0.69
N LYS A 119 21.75 11.67 1.29
CA LYS A 119 20.56 11.14 0.61
C LYS A 119 19.29 11.75 1.17
N LEU A 120 18.29 11.92 0.33
CA LEU A 120 16.96 12.38 0.73
C LEU A 120 15.94 11.25 0.61
N VAL A 121 15.18 11.03 1.67
CA VAL A 121 13.94 10.25 1.63
C VAL A 121 12.79 11.23 1.79
N ALA A 122 11.77 11.13 0.94
CA ALA A 122 10.64 12.05 0.93
C ALA A 122 9.33 11.34 0.58
N GLY A 123 8.22 12.08 0.71
CA GLY A 123 6.88 11.65 0.40
C GLY A 123 6.12 11.10 1.61
N SER A 124 4.81 11.27 1.57
CA SER A 124 3.88 10.95 2.66
C SER A 124 3.77 9.47 3.03
N HIS A 125 4.36 8.59 2.21
CA HIS A 125 4.36 7.15 2.45
C HIS A 125 5.74 6.62 2.88
N ALA A 126 6.73 7.48 3.09
CA ALA A 126 8.08 7.01 3.44
C ALA A 126 8.26 6.67 4.93
N ASP A 127 7.55 7.37 5.81
CA ASP A 127 7.62 7.22 7.27
C ASP A 127 6.21 7.17 7.88
N ASN A 128 5.46 6.11 7.56
CA ASN A 128 4.13 5.87 8.12
C ASN A 128 4.09 4.52 8.88
N LEU A 129 3.08 4.35 9.74
CA LEU A 129 2.93 3.13 10.55
C LEU A 129 2.77 1.86 9.70
N ASP A 130 2.30 2.01 8.47
CA ASP A 130 1.99 0.92 7.56
C ASP A 130 3.19 0.43 6.75
N THR A 131 4.22 1.25 6.56
CA THR A 131 5.43 0.90 5.83
C THR A 131 6.66 1.53 6.47
N THR A 132 7.59 0.68 6.91
CA THR A 132 8.79 1.10 7.63
C THR A 132 9.94 1.50 6.70
N ILE A 133 9.66 2.02 5.50
CA ILE A 133 10.65 2.22 4.43
C ILE A 133 11.80 3.13 4.88
N LEU A 134 11.51 4.28 5.50
CA LEU A 134 12.54 5.18 6.04
C LEU A 134 13.43 4.46 7.07
N THR A 135 12.81 3.70 7.98
CA THR A 135 13.53 2.95 9.01
C THR A 135 14.42 1.87 8.40
N ALA A 136 13.89 1.12 7.43
CA ALA A 136 14.63 0.08 6.73
C ALA A 136 15.82 0.66 5.92
N ILE A 137 15.64 1.83 5.28
CA ILE A 137 16.76 2.56 4.67
C ILE A 137 17.83 2.89 5.72
N LYS A 138 17.46 3.50 6.85
CA LYS A 138 18.42 3.87 7.91
C LYS A 138 19.20 2.67 8.45
N ASN A 139 18.62 1.47 8.44
CA ASN A 139 19.25 0.26 8.96
C ASN A 139 20.31 -0.35 8.02
N ILE A 140 20.20 -0.16 6.71
CA ILE A 140 21.10 -0.81 5.73
C ILE A 140 22.15 0.12 5.13
N ILE A 141 21.99 1.43 5.32
CA ILE A 141 22.86 2.44 4.75
C ILE A 141 24.22 2.47 5.48
N ASP A 142 25.29 2.77 4.75
CA ASP A 142 26.62 2.93 5.32
C ASP A 142 26.61 4.00 6.44
N PRO A 143 27.15 3.74 7.65
CA PRO A 143 27.09 4.68 8.77
C PRO A 143 27.70 6.07 8.51
N GLN A 144 28.53 6.22 7.48
CA GLN A 144 29.11 7.51 7.05
C GLN A 144 28.17 8.32 6.13
N THR A 145 27.09 7.71 5.66
CA THR A 145 26.11 8.35 4.77
C THR A 145 25.04 9.06 5.60
N GLU A 146 24.82 10.35 5.34
CA GLU A 146 23.74 11.10 5.98
C GLU A 146 22.40 10.85 5.27
N VAL A 147 21.40 10.36 6.00
CA VAL A 147 20.03 10.15 5.49
C VAL A 147 19.11 11.20 6.11
N LEU A 148 18.60 12.11 5.28
CA LEU A 148 17.60 13.10 5.70
C LEU A 148 16.21 12.68 5.24
N TYR A 149 15.22 12.98 6.07
CA TYR A 149 13.81 12.80 5.77
C TYR A 149 13.11 14.16 5.81
N GLU A 150 12.35 14.45 4.75
CA GLU A 150 11.42 15.56 4.69
C GLU A 150 10.22 15.11 3.85
N GLU A 151 9.01 15.20 4.39
CA GLU A 151 7.84 14.61 3.74
C GLU A 151 7.53 15.31 2.42
N ASN A 152 7.53 16.65 2.42
CA ASN A 152 7.17 17.46 1.26
C ASN A 152 8.18 18.62 1.09
N PRO A 153 9.42 18.32 0.67
CA PRO A 153 10.50 19.30 0.60
C PRO A 153 10.23 20.35 -0.46
N ASN A 154 10.48 21.61 -0.11
CA ASN A 154 10.42 22.72 -1.05
C ASN A 154 11.75 22.91 -1.79
N SER A 155 11.74 23.76 -2.82
CA SER A 155 12.93 24.05 -3.63
C SER A 155 14.11 24.63 -2.85
N ASN A 156 13.86 25.33 -1.73
CA ASN A 156 14.94 25.94 -0.94
C ASN A 156 15.67 24.88 -0.10
N TYR A 157 14.92 23.96 0.51
CA TYR A 157 15.47 22.81 1.23
C TYR A 157 16.38 21.97 0.33
N MET A 158 15.98 21.81 -0.93
CA MET A 158 16.77 21.10 -1.94
C MET A 158 18.06 21.83 -2.28
N LYS A 159 18.01 23.14 -2.52
CA LYS A 159 19.19 23.94 -2.89
C LYS A 159 20.21 24.07 -1.75
N SER A 160 19.77 24.06 -0.49
CA SER A 160 20.66 24.16 0.66
C SER A 160 21.37 22.84 1.01
N ASN A 161 20.96 21.73 0.40
CA ASN A 161 21.49 20.40 0.70
C ASN A 161 22.02 19.73 -0.59
N ASN A 162 23.28 19.30 -0.58
CA ASN A 162 23.88 18.64 -1.75
C ASN A 162 23.59 17.13 -1.76
N PHE A 163 22.34 16.76 -2.08
CA PHE A 163 21.91 15.36 -2.13
C PHE A 163 22.43 14.62 -3.36
N SER A 164 22.85 13.36 -3.20
CA SER A 164 23.28 12.51 -4.32
C SER A 164 22.10 12.01 -5.16
N TYR A 165 21.01 11.62 -4.49
CA TYR A 165 19.75 11.15 -5.08
C TYR A 165 18.63 11.20 -4.03
N SER A 166 17.38 11.12 -4.49
CA SER A 166 16.19 11.07 -3.64
C SER A 166 15.40 9.78 -3.86
N ILE A 167 14.81 9.28 -2.78
CA ILE A 167 13.81 8.21 -2.81
C ILE A 167 12.49 8.83 -2.37
N VAL A 168 11.51 8.86 -3.27
CA VAL A 168 10.21 9.50 -3.07
C VAL A 168 9.14 8.42 -2.97
N VAL A 169 8.54 8.28 -1.79
CA VAL A 169 7.52 7.27 -1.53
C VAL A 169 6.15 7.94 -1.43
N VAL A 170 5.29 7.65 -2.39
CA VAL A 170 3.98 8.30 -2.56
C VAL A 170 2.94 7.26 -2.94
N GLY A 171 1.66 7.56 -2.76
CA GLY A 171 0.64 6.56 -3.04
C GLY A 171 -0.79 6.98 -2.78
N GLU A 172 -1.70 6.04 -2.98
CA GLU A 172 -3.10 6.17 -2.53
C GLU A 172 -3.18 6.22 -1.00
N HIS A 173 -4.23 6.84 -0.46
CA HIS A 173 -4.57 6.65 0.95
C HIS A 173 -5.09 5.23 1.18
N GLN A 174 -5.17 4.79 2.43
CA GLN A 174 -5.79 3.50 2.75
C GLN A 174 -7.30 3.56 2.55
N TYR A 175 -7.86 2.47 2.03
CA TYR A 175 -9.30 2.31 1.82
C TYR A 175 -9.70 0.84 1.85
N ALA A 176 -11.00 0.60 2.02
CA ALA A 176 -11.62 -0.71 1.87
C ALA A 176 -13.01 -0.56 1.25
N GLU A 177 -13.38 -1.52 0.41
CA GLU A 177 -14.71 -1.61 -0.20
C GLU A 177 -15.13 -0.32 -0.92
N THR A 178 -16.30 0.24 -0.61
CA THR A 178 -16.90 1.37 -1.35
C THR A 178 -16.24 2.71 -1.05
N PHE A 179 -15.38 2.80 -0.03
CA PHE A 179 -14.82 4.07 0.42
C PHE A 179 -13.85 4.72 -0.57
N ASP A 180 -13.38 3.99 -1.58
CA ASP A 180 -12.50 4.53 -2.64
C ASP A 180 -12.92 4.08 -4.04
N ASP A 181 -14.22 3.92 -4.26
CA ASP A 181 -14.77 3.90 -5.60
C ASP A 181 -14.44 5.25 -6.26
N SER A 182 -13.50 5.21 -7.19
CA SER A 182 -12.92 6.41 -7.80
C SER A 182 -12.99 6.30 -9.32
N LEU A 183 -13.61 7.31 -9.92
CA LEU A 183 -13.63 7.47 -11.37
C LEU A 183 -12.36 8.16 -11.88
N ASN A 184 -11.52 8.70 -11.01
CA ASN A 184 -10.36 9.50 -11.41
C ASN A 184 -9.03 8.73 -11.28
N LEU A 185 -8.90 7.78 -10.34
CA LEU A 185 -7.67 6.97 -10.16
C LEU A 185 -6.37 7.80 -10.10
N THR A 186 -6.44 9.04 -9.61
CA THR A 186 -5.32 9.96 -9.47
C THR A 186 -4.78 9.94 -8.05
N ILE A 187 -3.46 10.02 -7.90
CA ILE A 187 -2.83 10.21 -6.60
C ILE A 187 -3.06 11.65 -6.12
N LEU A 188 -3.65 11.82 -4.92
CA LEU A 188 -3.97 13.14 -4.38
C LEU A 188 -2.73 13.93 -3.91
N GLU A 189 -2.81 15.26 -4.01
CA GLU A 189 -1.82 16.18 -3.44
C GLU A 189 -1.57 15.93 -1.94
N PRO A 190 -0.36 16.20 -1.42
CA PRO A 190 0.79 16.89 -2.03
C PRO A 190 1.70 15.99 -2.90
N ARG A 191 1.28 14.78 -3.27
CA ARG A 191 2.17 13.76 -3.85
C ARG A 191 2.66 14.10 -5.27
N PRO A 192 1.79 14.48 -6.23
CA PRO A 192 2.27 14.91 -7.55
C PRO A 192 3.22 16.10 -7.48
N SER A 193 2.95 17.09 -6.61
CA SER A 193 3.85 18.23 -6.42
C SER A 193 5.18 17.85 -5.78
N THR A 194 5.21 16.90 -4.83
CA THR A 194 6.46 16.36 -4.27
C THR A 194 7.30 15.65 -5.32
N ILE A 195 6.70 14.85 -6.20
CA ILE A 195 7.40 14.25 -7.36
C ILE A 195 7.98 15.35 -8.25
N TYR A 196 7.18 16.34 -8.62
CA TYR A 196 7.59 17.41 -9.52
C TYR A 196 8.77 18.21 -8.95
N ASN A 197 8.70 18.61 -7.69
CA ASN A 197 9.72 19.42 -7.03
C ASN A 197 11.05 18.68 -6.87
N LEU A 198 11.01 17.36 -6.64
CA LEU A 198 12.19 16.55 -6.39
C LEU A 198 12.82 16.03 -7.67
N CYS A 199 12.03 15.36 -8.50
CA CYS A 199 12.56 14.68 -9.67
C CYS A 199 12.93 15.65 -10.80
N GLY A 200 12.39 16.87 -10.81
CA GLY A 200 12.85 17.93 -11.71
C GLY A 200 14.21 18.54 -11.32
N ALA A 201 14.73 18.26 -10.12
CA ALA A 201 15.93 18.92 -9.58
C ALA A 201 17.12 17.98 -9.37
N MET A 202 16.90 16.68 -9.23
CA MET A 202 17.94 15.69 -8.92
C MET A 202 17.50 14.28 -9.30
N LYS A 203 18.45 13.33 -9.30
CA LYS A 203 18.16 11.91 -9.54
C LYS A 203 17.13 11.39 -8.54
N CYS A 204 16.06 10.80 -9.06
CA CYS A 204 14.83 10.53 -8.31
C CYS A 204 14.30 9.11 -8.56
N VAL A 205 14.18 8.33 -7.49
CA VAL A 205 13.51 7.03 -7.50
C VAL A 205 12.14 7.20 -6.88
N VAL A 206 11.08 7.01 -7.66
CA VAL A 206 9.71 7.08 -7.16
C VAL A 206 9.19 5.67 -6.87
N VAL A 207 8.76 5.45 -5.63
CA VAL A 207 8.09 4.23 -5.16
C VAL A 207 6.62 4.56 -4.98
N VAL A 208 5.76 3.94 -5.77
CA VAL A 208 4.31 4.15 -5.75
C VAL A 208 3.62 3.03 -4.96
N ILE A 209 2.98 3.42 -3.86
CA ILE A 209 2.15 2.57 -3.01
C ILE A 209 0.68 2.71 -3.46
N SER A 210 0.10 1.66 -4.02
CA SER A 210 -1.27 1.72 -4.56
C SER A 210 -1.91 0.35 -4.60
N GLY A 211 -3.22 0.26 -4.40
CA GLY A 211 -3.96 -1.00 -4.50
C GLY A 211 -4.20 -1.43 -5.96
N ARG A 212 -3.90 -0.55 -6.92
CA ARG A 212 -4.26 -0.67 -8.34
C ARG A 212 -3.39 0.24 -9.21
N PRO A 213 -3.36 0.03 -10.54
CA PRO A 213 -2.80 1.02 -11.47
C PRO A 213 -3.50 2.38 -11.30
N VAL A 214 -2.71 3.44 -11.24
CA VAL A 214 -3.14 4.83 -11.08
C VAL A 214 -2.59 5.71 -12.20
N VAL A 215 -3.18 6.90 -12.39
CA VAL A 215 -2.71 7.88 -13.37
C VAL A 215 -1.26 8.25 -13.07
N MET A 216 -0.36 7.88 -13.99
CA MET A 216 1.09 8.08 -13.83
C MET A 216 1.76 8.74 -15.03
N GLN A 217 1.12 8.67 -16.21
CA GLN A 217 1.68 9.15 -17.48
C GLN A 217 2.24 10.60 -17.41
N PRO A 218 1.59 11.58 -16.76
CA PRO A 218 2.12 12.95 -16.69
C PRO A 218 3.43 13.08 -15.91
N HIS A 219 3.72 12.15 -14.99
CA HIS A 219 4.83 12.24 -14.06
C HIS A 219 6.05 11.41 -14.49
N ILE A 220 5.84 10.34 -15.28
CA ILE A 220 6.91 9.43 -15.75
C ILE A 220 8.11 10.15 -16.39
N PRO A 221 7.94 11.21 -17.22
CA PRO A 221 9.09 11.90 -17.81
C PRO A 221 10.02 12.54 -16.76
N LEU A 222 9.51 12.90 -15.58
CA LEU A 222 10.28 13.56 -14.53
C LEU A 222 11.12 12.57 -13.70
N MET A 223 10.71 11.30 -13.65
CA MET A 223 11.30 10.29 -12.77
C MET A 223 12.49 9.60 -13.44
N ASP A 224 13.59 9.37 -12.74
CA ASP A 224 14.65 8.51 -13.27
C ASP A 224 14.28 7.03 -13.13
N ALA A 225 13.72 6.64 -11.99
CA ALA A 225 13.20 5.29 -11.78
C ALA A 225 11.79 5.31 -11.18
N LEU A 226 10.97 4.33 -11.55
CA LEU A 226 9.60 4.16 -11.07
C LEU A 226 9.39 2.71 -10.65
N VAL A 227 8.98 2.51 -9.40
CA VAL A 227 8.67 1.21 -8.81
C VAL A 227 7.20 1.19 -8.39
N ALA A 228 6.44 0.23 -8.89
CA ALA A 228 5.13 -0.09 -8.36
C ALA A 228 5.29 -1.07 -7.20
N ALA A 229 4.99 -0.60 -5.98
CA ALA A 229 5.17 -1.36 -4.74
C ALA A 229 3.88 -1.95 -4.18
N TRP A 230 2.75 -1.73 -4.87
CA TRP A 230 1.42 -2.20 -4.45
C TRP A 230 1.08 -1.73 -3.02
N LEU A 231 0.63 -2.63 -2.15
CA LEU A 231 0.44 -2.40 -0.72
C LEU A 231 1.38 -3.38 0.03
N PRO A 232 2.65 -3.01 0.25
CA PRO A 232 3.67 -3.97 0.69
C PRO A 232 3.51 -4.37 2.17
N GLY A 233 2.68 -3.67 2.95
CA GLY A 233 2.57 -3.90 4.39
C GLY A 233 3.86 -3.51 5.14
N ASN A 234 4.02 -4.07 6.34
CA ASN A 234 4.90 -3.46 7.35
C ASN A 234 6.39 -3.74 7.17
N GLU A 235 6.75 -4.75 6.36
CA GLU A 235 8.13 -5.19 6.19
C GLU A 235 8.84 -4.39 5.10
N GLY A 236 9.07 -3.10 5.39
CA GLY A 236 9.69 -2.15 4.46
C GLY A 236 11.01 -2.64 3.88
N GLN A 237 11.75 -3.50 4.61
CA GLN A 237 12.99 -4.15 4.17
C GLN A 237 12.88 -4.77 2.77
N GLY A 238 11.78 -5.46 2.46
CA GLY A 238 11.58 -6.08 1.14
C GLY A 238 11.56 -5.06 -0.01
N VAL A 239 11.14 -3.81 0.24
CA VAL A 239 11.21 -2.71 -0.74
C VAL A 239 12.65 -2.29 -0.98
N ILE A 240 13.44 -2.20 0.09
CA ILE A 240 14.78 -1.61 0.05
C ILE A 240 15.81 -2.61 -0.49
N ASP A 241 15.61 -3.90 -0.21
CA ASP A 241 16.41 -5.02 -0.69
C ASP A 241 16.69 -4.97 -2.20
N VAL A 242 15.68 -4.63 -3.01
CA VAL A 242 15.83 -4.52 -4.47
C VAL A 242 16.29 -3.14 -4.94
N ILE A 243 15.96 -2.07 -4.20
CA ILE A 243 16.39 -0.71 -4.53
C ILE A 243 17.92 -0.58 -4.36
N PHE A 244 18.50 -1.23 -3.35
CA PHE A 244 19.93 -1.21 -3.07
C PHE A 244 20.68 -2.44 -3.59
N GLY A 245 19.98 -3.35 -4.25
CA GLY A 245 20.59 -4.45 -5.00
C GLY A 245 21.04 -5.64 -4.16
N ASP A 246 20.54 -5.83 -2.94
CA ASP A 246 20.71 -7.11 -2.24
C ASP A 246 20.01 -8.23 -3.03
N TYR A 247 18.91 -7.88 -3.70
CA TYR A 247 18.20 -8.73 -4.66
C TYR A 247 17.93 -7.98 -5.97
N GLY A 248 17.61 -8.74 -7.02
CA GLY A 248 17.16 -8.18 -8.29
C GLY A 248 15.65 -8.02 -8.36
N PHE A 249 15.16 -7.02 -9.10
CA PHE A 249 13.73 -6.95 -9.45
C PHE A 249 13.33 -8.12 -10.35
N THR A 250 12.25 -8.79 -9.99
CA THR A 250 11.70 -9.96 -10.71
C THR A 250 10.21 -9.83 -11.01
N GLY A 251 9.49 -8.97 -10.27
CA GLY A 251 8.05 -8.80 -10.38
C GLY A 251 7.60 -8.36 -11.77
N LYS A 252 6.39 -8.80 -12.13
CA LYS A 252 5.71 -8.47 -13.39
C LYS A 252 4.29 -7.99 -13.08
N LEU A 253 3.81 -7.04 -13.86
CA LEU A 253 2.46 -6.49 -13.74
C LEU A 253 1.41 -7.59 -13.88
N SER A 254 0.64 -7.84 -12.82
CA SER A 254 -0.53 -8.71 -12.84
C SER A 254 -1.80 -8.00 -13.37
N ARG A 255 -1.71 -6.70 -13.65
CA ARG A 255 -2.77 -5.88 -14.25
C ARG A 255 -2.20 -4.94 -15.31
N THR A 256 -3.00 -4.67 -16.33
CA THR A 256 -2.73 -3.63 -17.33
C THR A 256 -2.61 -2.26 -16.67
N TRP A 257 -1.57 -1.49 -16.99
CA TRP A 257 -1.47 -0.08 -16.58
C TRP A 257 -1.98 0.82 -17.71
N PHE A 258 -3.08 1.53 -17.50
CA PHE A 258 -3.68 2.40 -18.51
C PHE A 258 -2.88 3.69 -18.74
N ARG A 259 -3.00 4.29 -19.92
CA ARG A 259 -2.48 5.63 -20.24
C ARG A 259 -3.38 6.70 -19.64
N THR A 260 -4.67 6.62 -19.98
CA THR A 260 -5.71 7.53 -19.52
C THR A 260 -6.90 6.74 -18.99
N ILE A 261 -7.67 7.35 -18.10
CA ILE A 261 -8.85 6.73 -17.48
C ILE A 261 -9.92 6.39 -18.52
N ASP A 262 -10.03 7.22 -19.57
CA ASP A 262 -11.02 7.04 -20.66
C ASP A 262 -10.86 5.72 -21.42
N GLN A 263 -9.73 5.03 -21.27
CA GLN A 263 -9.52 3.70 -21.84
C GLN A 263 -10.25 2.60 -21.06
N LEU A 264 -10.73 2.87 -19.84
CA LEU A 264 -11.30 1.84 -18.99
C LEU A 264 -12.76 1.52 -19.37
N PRO A 265 -13.19 0.24 -19.30
CA PRO A 265 -12.37 -0.94 -18.96
C PRO A 265 -11.50 -1.40 -20.15
N MET A 266 -10.23 -1.70 -19.87
CA MET A 266 -9.27 -2.24 -20.87
C MET A 266 -8.41 -3.34 -20.25
N ASN A 267 -8.46 -4.54 -20.83
CA ASN A 267 -7.77 -5.74 -20.36
C ASN A 267 -6.98 -6.41 -21.48
N VAL A 268 -6.02 -7.26 -21.09
CA VAL A 268 -5.23 -8.04 -22.03
C VAL A 268 -6.13 -8.90 -22.91
N GLY A 269 -5.96 -8.79 -24.23
CA GLY A 269 -6.78 -9.49 -25.22
C GLY A 269 -7.93 -8.68 -25.81
N ASP A 270 -8.24 -7.49 -25.26
CA ASP A 270 -9.27 -6.62 -25.83
C ASP A 270 -8.84 -6.06 -27.21
N PRO A 271 -9.76 -5.86 -28.17
CA PRO A 271 -9.41 -5.35 -29.50
C PRO A 271 -8.78 -3.94 -29.50
N HIS A 272 -9.05 -3.14 -28.46
CA HIS A 272 -8.58 -1.77 -28.29
C HIS A 272 -7.47 -1.65 -27.23
N TYR A 273 -6.69 -2.72 -27.02
CA TYR A 273 -5.65 -2.79 -26.01
C TYR A 273 -4.43 -1.91 -26.32
N ASP A 274 -4.41 -0.69 -25.78
CA ASP A 274 -3.29 0.28 -25.86
C ASP A 274 -2.85 0.78 -24.47
N PRO A 275 -2.13 -0.03 -23.68
CA PRO A 275 -1.74 0.35 -22.33
C PRO A 275 -0.47 1.19 -22.27
N LEU A 276 -0.29 1.89 -21.15
CA LEU A 276 0.97 2.54 -20.78
C LEU A 276 2.04 1.51 -20.47
N PHE A 277 1.69 0.50 -19.68
CA PHE A 277 2.50 -0.68 -19.42
C PHE A 277 1.64 -1.95 -19.61
N LEU A 278 2.15 -2.87 -20.42
CA LEU A 278 1.47 -4.12 -20.76
C LEU A 278 1.28 -5.01 -19.53
N PHE A 279 0.24 -5.84 -19.54
CA PHE A 279 0.17 -6.99 -18.64
C PHE A 279 1.44 -7.83 -18.77
N GLY A 280 2.00 -8.28 -17.65
CA GLY A 280 3.26 -9.01 -17.59
C GLY A 280 4.51 -8.15 -17.77
N PHE A 281 4.40 -6.83 -17.93
CA PHE A 281 5.56 -5.94 -18.00
C PHE A 281 6.27 -5.82 -16.65
N GLY A 282 7.59 -5.63 -16.68
CA GLY A 282 8.41 -5.33 -15.51
C GLY A 282 9.88 -5.47 -15.87
N LEU A 283 10.67 -4.42 -15.64
CA LEU A 283 12.12 -4.46 -15.82
C LEU A 283 12.76 -5.33 -14.73
N THR A 284 13.92 -5.89 -15.03
CA THR A 284 14.66 -6.74 -14.11
C THR A 284 16.02 -6.11 -13.80
N THR A 285 16.49 -6.27 -12.57
CA THR A 285 17.88 -5.95 -12.19
C THR A 285 18.59 -7.21 -11.72
N LYS A 286 19.92 -7.18 -11.69
CA LYS A 286 20.72 -8.22 -11.05
C LYS A 286 21.12 -7.75 -9.64
N PRO A 287 21.26 -8.66 -8.66
CA PRO A 287 21.87 -8.33 -7.38
C PRO A 287 23.26 -7.72 -7.59
N PHE A 288 23.60 -6.73 -6.77
CA PHE A 288 24.90 -6.09 -6.75
C PHE A 288 25.95 -7.13 -6.36
N GLN A 289 26.93 -7.36 -7.24
CA GLN A 289 28.06 -8.24 -6.93
C GLN A 289 29.11 -7.39 -6.22
N ASN A 290 29.38 -7.70 -4.95
CA ASN A 290 30.56 -7.16 -4.28
C ASN A 290 31.81 -7.80 -4.93
N ASN A 291 32.49 -7.05 -5.79
CA ASN A 291 33.88 -7.33 -6.12
C ASN A 291 34.78 -6.78 -5.02
#